data_AF-A0A0E3LE67-F1
#
_entry.id   AF-A0A0E3LE67-F1
#
_cell.length_a   1.000
_cell.length_b   1.000
_cell.length_c   1.000
_cell.angle_alpha   90.00
_cell.angle_beta   90.00
_cell.angle_gamma   90.00
#
_symmetry.space_group_name_H-M   'P 1'
#
loop_
_entity.id
_entity.type
_entity.pdbx_description
1 polymer ?
#
loop_
_entity_poly.entity_id
_entity_poly.type
_entity_poly.pdbx_seq_one_letter_code
_entity_poly.pdbx_strand_id
1 'polypeptide(L)'
;MKIRVVSSREEIFTLNPNERIVHLAFRPSNKDIFGLVETCPKIEVIQLPKSYMATVSGSIEMFLQMQRIQLLEGDVWGHRKDINEYYAIPSSVIEKIKELKIEGKSAEEIEKKVSRESKLNPEMVAYLLTKETLA
;
A
#
# COMPACT_ATOMS: atom_id res chain seq x y z
N MET A 1 5.76 -8.92 -4.58
CA MET A 1 5.70 -7.46 -4.33
C MET A 1 6.09 -7.17 -2.89
N LYS A 2 6.47 -5.93 -2.55
CA LYS A 2 6.89 -5.55 -1.19
C LYS A 2 6.36 -4.17 -0.82
N ILE A 3 6.16 -3.96 0.48
CA ILE A 3 5.68 -2.71 1.07
C ILE A 3 6.82 -2.15 1.93
N ARG A 4 7.25 -0.91 1.67
CA ARG A 4 8.23 -0.22 2.50
C ARG A 4 7.56 0.30 3.76
N VAL A 5 8.01 -0.14 4.93
CA VAL A 5 7.46 0.29 6.21
C VAL A 5 8.28 1.45 6.75
N VAL A 6 7.61 2.58 7.03
CA VAL A 6 8.24 3.83 7.47
C VAL A 6 7.65 4.21 8.82
N SER A 7 8.49 4.28 9.85
CA SER A 7 8.03 4.44 11.24
C SER A 7 8.32 5.82 11.81
N SER A 8 9.16 6.63 11.15
CA SER A 8 9.38 8.03 11.53
C SER A 8 9.40 8.96 10.31
N ARG A 9 9.20 10.26 10.56
CA ARG A 9 9.14 11.30 9.52
C ARG A 9 10.49 11.51 8.85
N GLU A 10 11.56 11.38 9.63
CA GLU A 10 12.93 11.61 9.21
C GLU A 10 13.36 10.61 8.12
N GLU A 11 12.81 9.40 8.17
CA GLU A 11 13.09 8.34 7.19
C GLU A 11 12.63 8.71 5.78
N ILE A 12 11.58 9.52 5.63
CA ILE A 12 10.98 9.86 4.33
C ILE A 12 12.04 10.35 3.35
N PHE A 13 12.95 11.23 3.80
CA PHE A 13 13.95 11.87 2.95
C PHE A 13 15.14 10.97 2.59
N THR A 14 15.16 9.74 3.10
CA THR A 14 16.19 8.74 2.83
C THR A 14 15.66 7.51 2.09
N LEU A 15 14.36 7.53 1.73
CA LEU A 15 13.73 6.44 1.01
C LEU A 15 14.32 6.26 -0.39
N ASN A 16 14.27 5.03 -0.89
CA ASN A 16 14.63 4.74 -2.26
C ASN A 16 13.63 5.45 -3.21
N PRO A 17 14.09 6.24 -4.19
CA PRO A 17 13.16 6.93 -5.10
C PRO A 17 12.27 6.01 -5.95
N ASN A 18 12.59 4.72 -6.00
CA ASN A 18 11.81 3.70 -6.71
C ASN A 18 10.80 2.95 -5.83
N GLU A 19 10.60 3.35 -4.57
CA GLU A 19 9.54 2.76 -3.75
C GLU A 19 8.17 2.99 -4.41
N ARG A 20 7.39 1.91 -4.54
CA ARG A 20 6.05 1.94 -5.15
C ARG A 20 4.92 1.89 -4.13
N ILE A 21 5.13 1.17 -3.03
CA ILE A 21 4.13 0.96 -1.98
C ILE A 21 4.79 1.31 -0.65
N VAL A 22 4.25 2.31 0.04
CA VAL A 22 4.75 2.77 1.34
C VAL A 22 3.65 2.66 2.38
N HIS A 23 3.97 2.06 3.53
CA HIS A 23 3.12 2.07 4.71
C HIS A 23 3.70 3.05 5.75
N LEU A 24 2.93 4.07 6.13
CA LEU A 24 3.33 5.01 7.17
C LEU A 24 2.75 4.55 8.52
N ALA A 25 3.63 4.08 9.40
CA ALA A 25 3.30 3.64 10.76
C ALA A 25 3.21 4.79 11.77
N PHE A 26 3.10 6.03 11.28
CA PHE A 26 2.90 7.23 12.08
C PHE A 26 1.87 8.13 11.38
N ARG A 27 1.27 9.07 12.11
CA ARG A 27 0.32 10.04 11.56
C ARG A 27 1.07 11.10 10.72
N PRO A 28 0.92 11.12 9.38
CA PRO A 28 1.61 12.09 8.55
C PRO A 28 0.96 13.47 8.64
N SER A 29 1.79 14.51 8.55
CA SER A 29 1.37 15.87 8.23
C SER A 29 1.33 16.08 6.71
N ASN A 30 0.74 17.19 6.26
CA ASN A 30 0.76 17.55 4.84
C ASN A 30 2.19 17.64 4.29
N LYS A 31 3.14 18.16 5.09
CA LYS A 31 4.56 18.24 4.73
C LYS A 31 5.16 16.85 4.53
N ASP A 32 4.82 15.89 5.39
CA ASP A 32 5.31 14.51 5.30
C ASP A 32 4.83 13.85 4.00
N ILE A 33 3.56 14.06 3.62
CA ILE A 33 3.01 13.56 2.35
C ILE A 33 3.70 14.17 1.15
N PHE A 34 3.88 15.50 1.12
CA PHE A 34 4.58 16.15 0.01
C PHE A 34 6.03 15.67 -0.10
N GLY A 35 6.75 15.61 1.03
CA GLY A 35 8.12 15.10 1.06
C GLY A 35 8.22 13.65 0.59
N LEU A 36 7.22 12.82 0.89
CA LEU A 36 7.18 11.43 0.43
C LEU A 36 7.02 11.35 -1.09
N VAL A 37 6.09 12.13 -1.66
CA VAL A 37 5.86 12.16 -3.11
C VAL A 37 7.07 12.72 -3.86
N GLU A 38 7.73 13.74 -3.32
CA GLU A 38 8.97 14.29 -3.87
C GLU A 38 10.13 13.28 -3.80
N THR A 39 10.29 12.58 -2.68
CA THR A 39 11.39 11.63 -2.50
C THR A 39 11.18 10.35 -3.31
N CYS A 40 9.93 9.90 -3.43
CA CYS A 40 9.56 8.67 -4.14
C CYS A 40 8.66 8.98 -5.35
N PRO A 41 9.21 9.51 -6.45
CA PRO A 41 8.41 9.90 -7.64
C PRO A 41 7.72 8.72 -8.34
N LYS A 42 8.07 7.47 -8.00
CA LYS A 42 7.43 6.25 -8.51
C LYS A 42 6.41 5.66 -7.54
N ILE A 43 6.05 6.37 -6.48
CA ILE A 43 5.05 5.89 -5.53
C ILE A 43 3.70 5.76 -6.20
N GLU A 44 3.03 4.64 -5.93
CA GLU A 44 1.73 4.28 -6.50
C GLU A 44 0.70 4.13 -5.38
N VAL A 45 1.13 3.72 -4.19
CA VAL A 45 0.27 3.47 -3.03
C VAL A 45 0.89 4.04 -1.76
N ILE A 46 0.09 4.80 -1.02
CA ILE A 46 0.34 5.15 0.39
C ILE A 46 -0.69 4.39 1.23
N GLN A 47 -0.21 3.54 2.12
CA GLN A 47 -1.04 2.77 3.04
C GLN A 47 -0.98 3.40 4.44
N LEU A 48 -2.14 3.64 5.04
CA LEU A 48 -2.27 4.18 6.38
C LEU A 48 -3.11 3.27 7.29
N PRO A 49 -2.75 3.13 8.57
CA PRO A 49 -3.68 2.61 9.58
C PRO A 49 -4.96 3.45 9.62
N LYS A 50 -6.09 2.81 9.93
CA LYS A 50 -7.42 3.44 10.01
C LYS A 50 -7.44 4.75 10.81
N SER A 51 -6.76 4.77 11.95
CA SER A 51 -6.70 5.95 12.82
C SER A 51 -6.00 7.14 12.18
N TYR A 52 -5.07 6.91 11.25
CA TYR A 52 -4.34 7.99 10.57
C TYR A 52 -5.04 8.40 9.27
N MET A 53 -5.66 7.45 8.58
CA MET A 53 -6.50 7.69 7.41
C MET A 53 -7.59 8.74 7.71
N ALA A 54 -8.29 8.60 8.85
CA ALA A 54 -9.32 9.55 9.29
C ALA A 54 -8.83 10.99 9.52
N THR A 55 -7.51 11.21 9.50
CA THR A 55 -6.90 12.53 9.73
C THR A 55 -6.37 13.19 8.46
N VAL A 56 -6.45 12.48 7.33
CA VAL A 56 -6.07 13.02 6.03
C VAL A 56 -7.15 14.01 5.57
N SER A 57 -6.73 15.22 5.21
CA SER A 57 -7.66 16.24 4.71
C SER A 57 -8.06 15.96 3.26
N GLY A 58 -9.28 16.34 2.87
CA GLY A 58 -9.75 16.21 1.48
C GLY A 58 -8.85 16.90 0.44
N SER A 59 -8.14 17.98 0.81
CA SER A 59 -7.16 18.61 -0.08
C SER A 59 -5.96 17.72 -0.37
N ILE A 60 -5.51 16.92 0.62
CA ILE A 60 -4.44 15.93 0.43
C ILE A 60 -4.94 14.75 -0.39
N GLU A 61 -6.15 14.27 -0.15
CA GLU A 61 -6.76 13.22 -0.98
C GLU A 61 -6.82 13.65 -2.45
N MET A 62 -7.29 14.87 -2.71
CA MET A 62 -7.34 15.44 -4.06
C MET A 62 -5.94 15.58 -4.67
N PHE A 63 -4.95 16.01 -3.89
CA PHE A 63 -3.56 16.07 -4.34
C PHE A 63 -3.02 14.69 -4.76
N LEU A 64 -3.19 13.67 -3.91
CA LEU A 64 -2.75 12.31 -4.20
C LEU A 64 -3.45 11.74 -5.44
N GLN A 65 -4.76 11.99 -5.58
CA GLN A 65 -5.52 11.60 -6.77
C GLN A 65 -4.98 12.26 -8.04
N MET A 66 -4.63 13.55 -8.01
CA MET A 66 -4.00 14.25 -9.14
C MET A 66 -2.64 13.66 -9.52
N GLN A 67 -1.88 13.19 -8.53
CA GLN A 67 -0.61 12.47 -8.73
C GLN A 67 -0.81 10.98 -9.10
N ARG A 68 -2.06 10.50 -9.21
CA ARG A 68 -2.42 9.09 -9.45
C ARG A 68 -1.88 8.13 -8.38
N ILE A 69 -1.76 8.63 -7.14
CA ILE A 69 -1.35 7.85 -5.98
C ILE A 69 -2.60 7.40 -5.24
N GLN A 70 -2.71 6.10 -5.00
CA GLN A 70 -3.81 5.53 -4.22
C GLN A 70 -3.51 5.65 -2.73
N LEU A 71 -4.47 6.16 -1.98
CA LEU A 71 -4.43 6.18 -0.53
C LEU A 71 -5.31 5.03 -0.01
N LEU A 72 -4.70 4.04 0.65
CA LEU A 72 -5.37 2.82 1.07
C LEU A 72 -5.38 2.67 2.60
N GLU A 73 -6.48 2.16 3.15
CA GLU A 73 -6.51 1.77 4.56
C GLU A 73 -5.87 0.40 4.76
N GLY A 74 -4.96 0.27 5.73
CA GLY A 74 -4.46 -1.04 6.15
C GLY A 74 -3.27 -0.96 7.09
N ASP A 75 -2.85 -2.12 7.57
CA ASP A 75 -1.74 -2.25 8.51
C ASP A 75 -0.80 -3.41 8.13
N VAL A 76 0.42 -3.41 8.66
CA VAL A 76 1.44 -4.45 8.49
C VAL A 76 1.60 -5.25 9.79
N TRP A 77 0.50 -5.87 10.21
CA TRP A 77 0.38 -6.46 11.55
C TRP A 77 1.40 -7.57 11.84
N GLY A 78 2.14 -7.43 12.94
CA GLY A 78 3.18 -8.38 13.37
C GLY A 78 4.49 -8.26 12.61
N HIS A 79 4.66 -7.24 11.77
CA HIS A 79 5.93 -6.98 11.10
C HIS A 79 6.93 -6.28 12.03
N ARG A 80 8.18 -6.74 12.00
CA ARG A 80 9.30 -6.18 12.77
C ARG A 80 10.24 -5.40 11.84
N LYS A 81 10.03 -4.08 11.79
CA LYS A 81 10.84 -3.16 10.95
C LYS A 81 12.32 -3.20 11.30
N ASP A 82 12.65 -3.43 12.57
CA ASP A 82 14.03 -3.55 13.06
C ASP A 82 14.78 -4.76 12.48
N ILE A 83 14.05 -5.78 12.01
CA ILE A 83 14.62 -6.95 11.33
C ILE A 83 14.60 -6.79 9.81
N ASN A 84 13.49 -6.26 9.27
CA ASN A 84 13.34 -6.06 7.85
C ASN A 84 12.53 -4.79 7.59
N GLU A 85 13.09 -3.91 6.79
CA GLU A 85 12.51 -2.64 6.37
C GLU A 85 11.31 -2.76 5.43
N TYR A 86 11.13 -3.97 4.87
CA TYR A 86 10.11 -4.29 3.90
C TYR A 86 9.19 -5.40 4.42
N TYR A 87 7.89 -5.16 4.36
CA TYR A 87 6.90 -6.21 4.45
C TYR A 87 6.76 -6.88 3.08
N ALA A 88 7.23 -8.12 2.96
CA ALA A 88 7.08 -8.91 1.74
C ALA A 88 5.66 -9.46 1.65
N ILE A 89 4.98 -9.16 0.54
CA ILE A 89 3.69 -9.80 0.25
C ILE A 89 3.97 -11.26 -0.12
N PRO A 90 3.39 -12.25 0.58
CA PRO A 90 3.64 -13.66 0.30
C PRO A 90 3.32 -14.01 -1.15
N SER A 91 4.17 -14.81 -1.80
CA SER A 91 3.94 -15.26 -3.19
C SER A 91 2.63 -16.05 -3.32
N SER A 92 2.26 -16.81 -2.29
CA SER A 92 1.00 -17.55 -2.22
C SER A 92 -0.23 -16.66 -2.40
N VAL A 93 -0.19 -15.40 -1.94
CA VAL A 93 -1.28 -14.44 -2.17
C VAL A 93 -1.38 -14.09 -3.65
N ILE A 94 -0.25 -13.85 -4.31
CA ILE A 94 -0.18 -13.51 -5.73
C ILE A 94 -0.62 -14.71 -6.59
N GLU A 95 -0.14 -15.90 -6.26
CA GLU A 95 -0.55 -17.16 -6.90
C GLU A 95 -2.06 -17.38 -6.75
N LYS A 96 -2.62 -17.12 -5.56
CA LYS A 96 -4.05 -17.29 -5.33
C LYS A 96 -4.89 -16.33 -6.15
N ILE A 97 -4.47 -15.06 -6.25
CA ILE A 97 -5.11 -14.08 -7.11
C ILE A 97 -5.11 -14.56 -8.57
N LYS A 98 -3.98 -15.13 -9.04
CA LYS A 98 -3.86 -15.70 -10.39
C LYS A 98 -4.80 -16.87 -10.63
N GLU A 99 -4.83 -17.84 -9.72
CA GLU A 99 -5.72 -19.00 -9.79
C GLU A 99 -7.18 -18.57 -9.92
N LEU A 100 -7.66 -17.72 -9.02
CA LEU A 100 -9.06 -17.28 -9.02
C LEU A 100 -9.41 -16.46 -10.26
N LYS A 101 -8.45 -15.70 -10.81
CA LYS A 101 -8.63 -14.98 -12.08
C LYS A 101 -8.76 -15.95 -13.26
N ILE A 102 -7.95 -17.01 -13.32
CA ILE A 102 -8.03 -18.07 -14.33
C ILE A 102 -9.36 -18.83 -14.23
N GLU A 103 -9.86 -19.04 -13.01
CA GLU A 103 -11.19 -19.61 -12.74
C GLU A 103 -12.35 -18.69 -13.18
N GLY A 104 -12.07 -17.45 -13.63
CA GLY A 104 -13.09 -16.51 -14.10
C GLY A 104 -13.89 -15.84 -12.98
N LYS A 105 -13.36 -15.82 -11.75
CA LYS A 105 -14.01 -15.15 -10.61
C LYS A 105 -14.04 -13.64 -10.82
N SER A 106 -15.09 -12.99 -10.30
CA SER A 106 -15.18 -11.53 -10.34
C SER A 106 -14.15 -10.89 -9.39
N ALA A 107 -13.77 -9.64 -9.65
CA ALA A 107 -12.82 -8.91 -8.79
C ALA A 107 -13.28 -8.87 -7.32
N GLU A 108 -14.57 -8.58 -7.10
CA GLU A 108 -15.18 -8.54 -5.76
C GLU A 108 -15.08 -9.90 -5.03
N GLU A 109 -15.28 -11.00 -5.74
CA GLU A 109 -15.13 -12.35 -5.16
C GLU A 109 -13.68 -12.65 -4.78
N ILE A 110 -12.73 -12.26 -5.64
CA ILE A 110 -11.29 -12.44 -5.38
C ILE A 110 -10.86 -11.61 -4.17
N GLU A 111 -11.22 -10.34 -4.13
CA GLU A 111 -10.93 -9.43 -3.02
C GLU A 111 -11.41 -9.99 -1.69
N LYS A 112 -12.67 -10.44 -1.63
CA LYS A 112 -13.28 -11.00 -0.42
C LYS A 112 -12.63 -12.32 0.01
N LYS A 113 -12.27 -13.19 -0.92
CA LYS A 113 -11.68 -14.49 -0.60
C LYS A 113 -10.23 -14.34 -0.15
N VAL A 114 -9.43 -13.59 -0.90
CA VAL A 114 -8.01 -13.39 -0.61
C VAL A 114 -7.79 -12.55 0.64
N SER A 115 -8.62 -11.53 0.88
CA SER A 115 -8.53 -10.74 2.13
C SER A 115 -8.88 -11.53 3.39
N ARG A 116 -9.78 -12.54 3.29
CA ARG A 116 -10.11 -13.42 4.42
C ARG A 116 -9.00 -14.42 4.73
N GLU A 117 -8.32 -14.89 3.69
CA GLU A 117 -7.27 -15.91 3.79
C GLU A 117 -5.88 -15.30 4.02
N SER A 118 -5.72 -13.99 3.78
CA SER A 118 -4.47 -13.25 3.96
C SER A 118 -4.60 -12.14 5.01
N LYS A 119 -3.48 -11.52 5.38
CA LYS A 119 -3.46 -10.32 6.25
C LYS A 119 -3.62 -9.01 5.47
N LEU A 120 -4.01 -9.06 4.20
CA LEU A 120 -4.15 -7.88 3.35
C LEU A 120 -5.59 -7.38 3.34
N ASN A 121 -5.75 -6.06 3.38
CA ASN A 121 -7.05 -5.41 3.17
C ASN A 121 -7.54 -5.67 1.73
N PRO A 122 -8.86 -5.87 1.50
CA PRO A 122 -9.47 -5.87 0.17
C PRO A 122 -8.91 -4.83 -0.82
N GLU A 123 -8.70 -3.58 -0.41
CA GLU A 123 -8.18 -2.53 -1.28
C GLU A 123 -6.77 -2.82 -1.80
N MET A 124 -5.90 -3.39 -0.95
CA MET A 124 -4.57 -3.82 -1.38
C MET A 124 -4.68 -4.99 -2.35
N VAL A 125 -5.63 -5.91 -2.16
CA VAL A 125 -5.87 -7.01 -3.11
C VAL A 125 -6.36 -6.47 -4.46
N ALA A 126 -7.26 -5.49 -4.47
CA ALA A 126 -7.73 -4.81 -5.68
C ALA A 126 -6.57 -4.15 -6.43
N TYR A 127 -5.68 -3.47 -5.70
CA TYR A 127 -4.46 -2.90 -6.27
C TYR A 127 -3.58 -3.99 -6.92
N LEU A 128 -3.33 -5.10 -6.23
CA LEU A 128 -2.54 -6.23 -6.78
C LEU A 128 -3.17 -6.81 -8.04
N LEU A 129 -4.50 -6.96 -8.06
CA LEU A 129 -5.27 -7.43 -9.22
C LEU A 129 -5.06 -6.54 -10.46
N THR A 130 -5.07 -5.21 -10.28
CA THR A 130 -4.85 -4.28 -11.39
C THR A 130 -3.41 -4.33 -11.90
N LYS A 131 -2.42 -4.44 -11.01
CA LYS A 131 -1.01 -4.53 -11.40
C LYS A 131 -0.67 -5.80 -12.17
N GLU A 132 -1.25 -6.94 -11.80
CA GLU A 132 -1.12 -8.19 -12.55
C GLU A 132 -1.88 -8.18 -13.89
N THR A 133 -2.77 -7.22 -14.12
CA THR A 133 -3.42 -7.06 -15.44
C THR A 133 -2.56 -6.22 -16.40
N LEU A 134 -1.59 -5.48 -15.86
CA LEU A 134 -0.65 -4.63 -16.61
C LEU A 134 0.72 -5.30 -16.84
N ALA A 135 0.95 -6.48 -16.27
CA ALA A 135 2.17 -7.28 -16.38
C ALA A 135 1.94 -8.49 -17.30
#